data_AF-A0A4U1LPX9-F1
#
_entry.id   AF-A0A4U1LPX9-F1
#
_cell.length_a   1.000
_cell.length_b   1.000
_cell.length_c   1.000
_cell.angle_alpha   90.00
_cell.angle_beta   90.00
_cell.angle_gamma   90.00
#
_symmetry.space_group_name_H-M   'P 1'
#
loop_
_entity.id
_entity.type
_entity.pdbx_description
1 polymer ?
#
loop_
_entity_poly.entity_id
_entity_poly.type
_entity_poly.pdbx_seq_one_letter_code
_entity_poly.pdbx_strand_id
1 'polypeptide(L)'
;MKTWNPVIINFQHFWRLCLDAYRTRSFRDKFRIWFMPTGWRPKDVRIKYPINSIKDVYAYNKYYPYNSTLLKIYAVLQLLITTILLMYMFDNYSNLGFRNLLVLGGILFLGVFGYTAVMDNSKYGFYVELIRGILGITSILSLQKWVELPAQMTVNSTYLIGYLLFCIAAAYYFIFIEKKESIQNTVVSQ
;
A
#
# COMPACT_ATOMS: atom_id res chain seq x y z
N MET A 1 1.99 -7.83 -14.88
CA MET A 1 1.48 -7.43 -13.54
C MET A 1 0.61 -6.21 -13.72
N LYS A 2 -0.51 -6.11 -13.01
CA LYS A 2 -1.50 -5.03 -13.19
C LYS A 2 -1.70 -4.25 -11.88
N THR A 3 -0.61 -3.73 -11.32
CA THR A 3 -0.61 -2.93 -10.09
C THR A 3 0.64 -2.05 -10.05
N TRP A 4 0.49 -0.83 -9.57
CA TRP A 4 1.59 0.08 -9.22
C TRP A 4 1.87 0.12 -7.72
N ASN A 5 1.12 -0.64 -6.91
CA ASN A 5 1.33 -0.68 -5.47
C ASN A 5 2.71 -1.29 -5.14
N PRO A 6 3.64 -0.52 -4.54
CA PRO A 6 5.00 -0.96 -4.27
C PRO A 6 5.05 -2.11 -3.26
N VAL A 7 4.09 -2.16 -2.33
CA VAL A 7 4.02 -3.25 -1.35
C VAL A 7 3.67 -4.55 -2.06
N ILE A 8 2.65 -4.55 -2.91
CA ILE A 8 2.25 -5.75 -3.67
C ILE A 8 3.41 -6.20 -4.58
N ILE A 9 4.11 -5.27 -5.22
CA ILE A 9 5.22 -5.59 -6.12
C ILE A 9 6.40 -6.23 -5.39
N ASN A 10 6.72 -5.78 -4.18
CA ASN A 10 7.79 -6.37 -3.38
C ASN A 10 7.39 -7.76 -2.85
N PHE A 11 6.17 -7.91 -2.32
CA PHE A 11 5.76 -9.17 -1.70
C PHE A 11 5.31 -10.26 -2.69
N GLN A 12 4.88 -9.92 -3.91
CA GLN A 12 4.41 -10.93 -4.87
C GLN A 12 5.49 -11.94 -5.26
N HIS A 13 6.76 -11.50 -5.38
CA HIS A 13 7.86 -12.37 -5.79
C HIS A 13 8.19 -13.34 -4.67
N PHE A 14 8.28 -12.81 -3.45
CA PHE A 14 8.47 -13.60 -2.24
C PHE A 14 7.32 -14.60 -2.03
N TRP A 15 6.07 -14.16 -2.14
CA TRP A 15 4.90 -15.02 -1.98
C TRP A 15 4.87 -16.17 -3.00
N ARG A 16 5.27 -15.91 -4.25
CA ARG A 16 5.42 -16.96 -5.27
C ARG A 16 6.49 -17.98 -4.90
N LEU A 17 7.63 -17.53 -4.37
CA LEU A 17 8.67 -18.43 -3.87
C LEU A 17 8.15 -19.28 -2.71
N CYS A 18 7.42 -18.70 -1.75
CA CYS A 18 6.77 -19.44 -0.67
C CYS A 18 5.80 -20.51 -1.20
N LEU A 19 4.96 -20.16 -2.17
CA LEU A 19 4.03 -21.10 -2.80
C LEU A 19 4.75 -22.22 -3.55
N ASP A 20 5.81 -21.91 -4.28
CA ASP A 20 6.60 -22.90 -5.01
C ASP A 20 7.35 -23.83 -4.04
N ALA A 21 7.87 -23.30 -2.93
CA ALA A 21 8.47 -24.08 -1.84
C ALA A 21 7.44 -24.98 -1.15
N TYR A 22 6.21 -24.51 -0.96
CA TYR A 22 5.14 -25.31 -0.36
C TYR A 22 4.66 -26.44 -1.29
N ARG A 23 4.54 -26.14 -2.60
CA ARG A 23 3.97 -27.05 -3.61
C ARG A 23 4.94 -28.11 -4.12
N THR A 24 6.25 -27.91 -3.99
CA THR A 24 7.21 -28.91 -4.45
C THR A 24 7.19 -30.17 -3.58
N ARG A 25 7.22 -31.33 -4.22
CA ARG A 25 7.28 -32.65 -3.57
C ARG A 25 8.68 -32.98 -3.05
N SER A 26 9.71 -32.33 -3.60
CA SER A 26 11.11 -32.57 -3.27
C SER A 26 11.52 -31.73 -2.05
N PHE A 27 11.82 -32.38 -0.92
CA PHE A 27 12.35 -31.70 0.27
C PHE A 27 13.65 -30.94 -0.01
N ARG A 28 14.50 -31.46 -0.91
CA ARG A 28 15.72 -30.76 -1.34
C ARG A 28 15.39 -29.45 -2.04
N ASP A 29 14.38 -29.44 -2.91
CA ASP A 29 13.99 -28.24 -3.64
C ASP A 29 13.26 -27.21 -2.77
N LYS A 30 12.64 -27.64 -1.65
CA LYS A 30 12.07 -26.72 -0.64
C LYS A 30 13.11 -25.81 -0.01
N PHE A 31 14.32 -26.32 0.23
CA PHE A 31 15.42 -25.53 0.79
C PHE A 31 16.25 -24.86 -0.30
N ARG A 32 16.45 -25.53 -1.44
CA ARG A 32 17.27 -25.03 -2.55
C ARG A 32 16.69 -23.76 -3.20
N ILE A 33 15.36 -23.63 -3.22
CA ILE A 33 14.67 -22.49 -3.85
C ILE A 33 15.10 -21.12 -3.29
N TRP A 34 15.50 -21.05 -2.03
CA TRP A 34 15.90 -19.81 -1.36
C TRP A 34 17.28 -19.29 -1.76
N PHE A 35 18.11 -20.15 -2.34
CA PHE A 35 19.49 -19.83 -2.74
C PHE A 35 19.65 -19.81 -4.27
N MET A 36 18.57 -20.04 -5.01
CA MET A 36 18.60 -20.12 -6.45
C MET A 36 18.44 -18.74 -7.11
N PRO A 37 19.01 -18.55 -8.31
CA PRO A 37 18.87 -17.29 -9.03
C PRO A 37 17.41 -17.04 -9.41
N THR A 38 17.10 -15.76 -9.61
CA THR A 38 15.76 -15.29 -9.95
C THR A 38 15.22 -16.01 -11.20
N GLY A 39 13.98 -16.50 -11.11
CA GLY A 39 13.32 -17.25 -12.18
C GLY A 39 13.49 -18.77 -12.12
N TRP A 40 14.38 -19.29 -11.25
CA TRP A 40 14.44 -20.72 -10.98
C TRP A 40 13.17 -21.19 -10.26
N ARG A 41 12.61 -22.33 -10.70
CA ARG A 41 11.44 -22.96 -10.09
C ARG A 41 11.60 -24.49 -10.12
N PRO A 42 11.13 -25.22 -9.09
CA PRO A 42 11.14 -26.68 -9.07
C PRO A 42 10.44 -27.28 -10.30
N LYS A 43 11.01 -28.36 -10.86
CA LYS A 43 10.53 -28.95 -12.13
C LYS A 43 9.08 -29.44 -12.03
N ASP A 44 8.74 -30.08 -10.93
CA ASP A 44 7.40 -30.56 -10.61
C ASP A 44 6.38 -29.42 -10.54
N VAL A 45 6.75 -28.30 -9.91
CA VAL A 45 5.91 -27.10 -9.80
C VAL A 45 5.78 -26.38 -11.14
N ARG A 46 6.83 -26.32 -11.95
CA ARG A 46 6.78 -25.73 -13.31
C ARG A 46 5.79 -26.45 -14.22
N ILE A 47 5.72 -27.77 -14.12
CA ILE A 47 4.81 -28.60 -14.92
C ILE A 47 3.37 -28.44 -14.43
N LYS A 48 3.16 -28.53 -13.11
CA LYS A 48 1.81 -28.51 -12.52
C LYS A 48 1.20 -27.11 -12.40
N TYR A 49 2.04 -26.08 -12.27
CA TYR A 49 1.65 -24.68 -12.11
C TYR A 49 2.47 -23.78 -13.05
N PRO A 50 2.18 -23.84 -14.37
CA PRO A 50 2.84 -22.98 -15.34
C PRO A 50 2.53 -21.51 -15.04
N ILE A 51 3.56 -20.67 -15.08
CA ILE A 51 3.40 -19.21 -15.00
C ILE A 51 3.60 -18.67 -16.41
N ASN A 52 2.64 -17.87 -16.89
CA ASN A 52 2.79 -17.14 -18.14
C ASN A 52 3.86 -16.06 -17.94
N SER A 53 5.09 -16.32 -18.41
CA SER A 53 6.09 -15.28 -18.58
C SER A 53 5.77 -14.48 -19.83
N ILE A 54 6.10 -13.19 -19.80
CA ILE A 54 5.99 -12.32 -20.96
C ILE A 54 7.03 -12.81 -21.97
N LYS A 55 6.58 -13.42 -23.07
CA LYS A 55 7.47 -13.93 -24.14
C LYS A 55 7.86 -12.84 -25.14
N ASP A 56 7.03 -11.82 -25.27
CA ASP A 56 7.23 -10.71 -26.19
C ASP A 56 7.11 -9.39 -25.42
N VAL A 57 8.22 -8.66 -25.34
CA VAL A 57 8.33 -7.38 -24.62
C VAL A 57 7.59 -6.27 -25.36
N TYR A 58 7.53 -6.35 -26.70
CA TYR A 58 6.95 -5.31 -27.55
C TYR A 58 5.43 -5.42 -27.64
N ALA A 59 4.88 -6.63 -27.48
CA ALA A 59 3.43 -6.85 -27.36
C ALA A 59 2.88 -6.62 -25.93
N TYR A 60 3.75 -6.30 -24.95
CA TYR A 60 3.31 -6.12 -23.57
C TYR A 60 2.67 -4.75 -23.34
N ASN A 61 1.34 -4.74 -23.18
CA ASN A 61 0.63 -3.53 -22.78
C ASN A 61 0.98 -3.15 -21.34
N LYS A 62 1.69 -2.04 -21.16
CA LYS A 62 2.12 -1.53 -19.85
C LYS A 62 0.89 -1.15 -19.03
N TYR A 63 0.86 -1.58 -17.77
CA TYR A 63 -0.24 -1.24 -16.87
C TYR A 63 -0.25 0.28 -16.63
N TYR A 64 -1.27 0.96 -17.17
CA TYR A 64 -1.44 2.40 -17.05
C TYR A 64 -2.92 2.70 -16.75
N PRO A 65 -3.32 2.69 -15.47
CA PRO A 65 -4.68 3.05 -15.11
C PRO A 65 -4.93 4.52 -15.46
N TYR A 66 -6.13 4.80 -15.97
CA TYR A 66 -6.56 6.18 -16.19
C TYR A 66 -6.82 6.83 -14.83
N ASN A 67 -6.01 7.83 -14.49
CA ASN A 67 -6.08 8.55 -13.23
C ASN A 67 -6.28 10.04 -13.51
N SER A 68 -7.28 10.66 -12.88
CA SER A 68 -7.51 12.10 -13.00
C SER A 68 -6.35 12.92 -12.42
N THR A 69 -6.27 14.18 -12.83
CA THR A 69 -5.31 15.13 -12.27
C THR A 69 -5.52 15.32 -10.76
N LEU A 70 -6.77 15.29 -10.28
CA LEU A 70 -7.12 15.38 -8.87
C LEU A 70 -6.55 14.20 -8.07
N LEU A 71 -6.70 12.98 -8.57
CA LEU A 71 -6.15 11.78 -7.94
C LEU A 71 -4.61 11.82 -7.84
N LYS A 72 -3.94 12.36 -8.86
CA LYS A 72 -2.47 12.56 -8.84
C LYS A 72 -2.06 13.57 -7.78
N ILE A 73 -2.76 14.70 -7.67
CA ILE A 73 -2.51 15.73 -6.65
C ILE A 73 -2.72 15.13 -5.25
N TYR A 74 -3.82 14.41 -5.04
CA TYR A 74 -4.10 13.69 -3.79
C TYR A 74 -2.95 12.77 -3.41
N ALA A 75 -2.46 11.94 -4.33
CA ALA A 75 -1.37 11.02 -4.09
C ALA A 75 -0.06 11.72 -3.70
N VAL A 76 0.28 12.83 -4.37
CA VAL A 76 1.47 13.64 -4.05
C VAL A 76 1.35 14.24 -2.64
N LEU A 77 0.18 14.78 -2.29
CA LEU A 77 -0.07 15.32 -0.95
C LEU A 77 0.06 14.22 0.12
N GLN A 78 -0.52 13.03 -0.11
CA GLN A 78 -0.39 11.89 0.80
C GLN A 78 1.07 11.47 1.00
N LEU A 79 1.86 11.44 -0.09
CA LEU A 79 3.28 11.11 -0.04
C LEU A 79 4.05 12.14 0.81
N LEU A 80 3.82 13.43 0.59
CA LEU A 80 4.48 14.50 1.35
C LEU A 80 4.13 14.44 2.84
N ILE A 81 2.84 14.29 3.17
CA ILE A 81 2.39 14.19 4.57
C ILE A 81 2.96 12.94 5.24
N THR A 82 2.94 11.79 4.56
CA THR A 82 3.54 10.55 5.08
C THR A 82 5.04 10.72 5.31
N THR A 83 5.73 11.44 4.43
CA THR A 83 7.17 11.73 4.57
C THR A 83 7.44 12.64 5.76
N ILE A 84 6.64 13.68 5.97
CA ILE A 84 6.75 14.58 7.13
C ILE A 84 6.51 13.80 8.44
N LEU A 85 5.49 12.95 8.49
CA LEU A 85 5.20 12.13 9.67
C LEU A 85 6.31 11.09 9.94
N LEU A 86 6.92 10.54 8.88
CA LEU A 86 8.08 9.65 9.00
C LEU A 86 9.30 10.39 9.57
N MET A 87 9.58 11.61 9.08
CA MET A 87 10.66 12.45 9.61
C MET A 87 10.43 12.79 11.09
N TYR A 88 9.20 13.14 11.46
CA TYR A 88 8.81 13.37 12.86
C TYR A 88 9.04 12.14 13.75
N MET A 89 8.72 10.94 13.25
CA MET A 89 8.98 9.68 13.96
C MET A 89 10.47 9.47 14.20
N PHE A 90 11.33 9.80 13.23
CA PHE A 90 12.78 9.67 13.38
C PHE A 90 13.38 10.69 14.33
N ASP A 91 12.92 11.94 14.26
CA ASP A 91 13.35 13.01 15.17
C ASP A 91 13.00 12.66 16.64
N ASN A 92 11.84 12.04 16.87
CA ASN A 92 11.36 11.69 18.20
C ASN A 92 11.59 10.21 18.56
N TYR A 93 12.50 9.52 17.86
CA TYR A 93 12.67 8.07 17.98
C TYR A 93 12.98 7.61 19.42
N SER A 94 13.87 8.31 20.13
CA SER A 94 14.23 7.98 21.51
C SER A 94 13.10 8.20 22.52
N ASN A 95 12.19 9.12 22.22
CA ASN A 95 11.16 9.58 23.15
C ASN A 95 9.85 8.78 23.03
N LEU A 96 9.55 8.28 21.83
CA LEU A 96 8.29 7.61 21.53
C LEU A 96 8.20 6.22 22.20
N GLY A 97 9.31 5.53 22.45
CA GLY A 97 9.30 4.17 23.01
C GLY A 97 8.80 3.12 22.01
N PHE A 98 9.22 1.87 22.21
CA PHE A 98 9.08 0.81 21.20
C PHE A 98 7.64 0.56 20.74
N ARG A 99 6.68 0.52 21.67
CA ARG A 99 5.25 0.30 21.34
C ARG A 99 4.71 1.37 20.41
N ASN A 100 5.03 2.64 20.65
CA ASN A 100 4.51 3.75 19.86
C ASN A 100 5.14 3.80 18.47
N LEU A 101 6.44 3.50 18.39
CA LEU A 101 7.15 3.37 17.11
C LEU A 101 6.53 2.29 16.22
N LEU A 102 6.17 1.13 16.79
CA LEU A 102 5.51 0.06 16.04
C LEU A 102 4.14 0.48 15.52
N VAL A 103 3.32 1.12 16.34
CA VAL A 103 1.99 1.56 15.93
C VAL A 103 2.08 2.67 14.87
N LEU A 104 2.98 3.66 15.05
CA LEU A 104 3.14 4.75 14.10
C LEU A 104 3.69 4.26 12.76
N GLY A 105 4.73 3.42 12.80
CA GLY A 105 5.25 2.75 11.60
C GLY A 105 4.18 1.92 10.88
N GLY A 106 3.33 1.22 11.63
CA GLY A 106 2.19 0.48 11.08
C GLY A 106 1.16 1.39 10.39
N ILE A 107 0.78 2.52 11.00
CA ILE A 107 -0.14 3.50 10.42
C ILE A 107 0.44 4.11 9.14
N LEU A 108 1.72 4.49 9.14
CA LEU A 108 2.41 5.02 7.97
C LEU A 108 2.48 3.98 6.84
N PHE A 109 2.79 2.73 7.17
CA PHE A 109 2.83 1.63 6.20
C PHE A 109 1.46 1.37 5.58
N LEU A 110 0.40 1.31 6.40
CA LEU A 110 -0.99 1.22 5.91
C LEU A 110 -1.34 2.43 5.05
N GLY A 111 -0.77 3.60 5.34
CA GLY A 111 -0.97 4.79 4.53
C GLY A 111 -0.39 4.67 3.14
N VAL A 112 0.89 4.28 3.04
CA VAL A 112 1.55 3.98 1.76
C VAL A 112 0.77 2.94 0.97
N PHE A 113 0.31 1.86 1.62
CA PHE A 113 -0.50 0.85 0.96
C PHE A 113 -1.86 1.40 0.48
N GLY A 114 -2.54 2.18 1.31
CA GLY A 114 -3.88 2.69 1.08
C GLY A 114 -3.94 3.64 -0.11
N TYR A 115 -3.19 4.75 -0.10
CA TYR A 115 -3.25 5.72 -1.19
C TYR A 115 -2.72 5.15 -2.51
N THR A 116 -1.74 4.24 -2.49
CA THR A 116 -1.28 3.57 -3.71
C THR A 116 -2.30 2.56 -4.24
N ALA A 117 -3.07 1.90 -3.36
CA ALA A 117 -4.19 1.05 -3.77
C ALA A 117 -5.36 1.87 -4.36
N VAL A 118 -5.60 3.09 -3.83
CA VAL A 118 -6.56 4.04 -4.42
C VAL A 118 -6.10 4.47 -5.83
N MET A 119 -4.80 4.76 -6.01
CA MET A 119 -4.23 5.06 -7.35
C MET A 119 -4.35 3.89 -8.34
N ASP A 120 -4.37 2.66 -7.86
CA ASP A 120 -4.59 1.46 -8.67
C ASP A 120 -6.09 1.19 -8.94
N ASN A 121 -7.00 2.10 -8.55
CA ASN A 121 -8.45 1.96 -8.66
C ASN A 121 -8.98 0.66 -8.02
N SER A 122 -8.28 0.16 -6.99
CA SER A 122 -8.60 -1.07 -6.29
C SER A 122 -9.62 -0.81 -5.18
N LYS A 123 -10.67 -1.63 -5.12
CA LYS A 123 -11.69 -1.54 -4.04
C LYS A 123 -11.09 -1.75 -2.65
N TYR A 124 -9.98 -2.50 -2.56
CA TYR A 124 -9.27 -2.71 -1.30
C TYR A 124 -8.65 -1.42 -0.73
N GLY A 125 -8.40 -0.41 -1.56
CA GLY A 125 -7.86 0.88 -1.11
C GLY A 125 -8.76 1.56 -0.08
N PHE A 126 -10.08 1.53 -0.29
CA PHE A 126 -11.04 2.10 0.66
C PHE A 126 -11.00 1.39 2.02
N TYR A 127 -11.01 0.05 2.02
CA TYR A 127 -10.99 -0.72 3.26
C TYR A 127 -9.68 -0.51 4.04
N VAL A 128 -8.54 -0.38 3.35
CA VAL A 128 -7.26 -0.10 4.01
C VAL A 128 -7.26 1.28 4.63
N GLU A 129 -7.74 2.29 3.91
CA GLU A 129 -7.85 3.67 4.42
C GLU A 129 -8.81 3.75 5.62
N LEU A 130 -9.90 2.98 5.61
CA LEU A 130 -10.83 2.86 6.73
C LEU A 130 -10.17 2.22 7.95
N ILE A 131 -9.47 1.10 7.76
CA ILE A 131 -8.71 0.44 8.85
C ILE A 131 -7.63 1.39 9.39
N ARG A 132 -6.89 2.06 8.51
CA ARG A 132 -5.86 3.04 8.85
C ARG A 132 -6.45 4.19 9.67
N GLY A 133 -7.61 4.72 9.26
CA GLY A 133 -8.28 5.80 9.96
C GLY A 133 -8.75 5.39 11.35
N ILE A 134 -9.37 4.21 11.50
CA ILE A 134 -9.78 3.68 12.80
C ILE A 134 -8.56 3.48 13.70
N LEU A 135 -7.52 2.79 13.22
CA LEU A 135 -6.30 2.54 13.99
C LEU A 135 -5.58 3.85 14.34
N GLY A 136 -5.54 4.81 13.42
CA GLY A 136 -4.93 6.12 13.65
C GLY A 136 -5.67 6.92 14.72
N ILE A 137 -6.99 7.01 14.62
CA ILE A 137 -7.82 7.72 15.60
C ILE A 137 -7.75 7.05 16.97
N THR A 138 -7.86 5.72 17.06
CA THR A 138 -7.76 5.01 18.34
C THR A 138 -6.38 5.17 18.97
N SER A 139 -5.31 5.19 18.16
CA SER A 139 -3.95 5.43 18.64
C SER A 139 -3.78 6.84 19.19
N ILE A 140 -4.30 7.86 18.50
CA ILE A 140 -4.28 9.26 18.96
C ILE A 140 -5.03 9.42 20.28
N LEU A 141 -6.20 8.79 20.43
CA LEU A 141 -7.01 8.88 21.65
C LEU A 141 -6.40 8.09 22.84
N SER A 142 -5.74 6.97 22.57
CA SER A 142 -5.20 6.09 23.62
C SER A 142 -3.80 6.50 24.08
N LEU A 143 -3.06 7.24 23.27
CA LEU A 143 -1.64 7.51 23.49
C LEU A 143 -1.42 9.02 23.66
N GLN A 144 -1.70 9.52 24.87
CA GLN A 144 -1.58 10.94 25.22
C GLN A 144 -0.18 11.55 24.93
N LYS A 145 0.88 10.74 24.89
CA LYS A 145 2.27 11.17 24.61
C LYS A 145 2.62 11.38 23.13
N TRP A 146 1.72 11.10 22.18
CA TRP A 146 2.04 11.14 20.74
C TRP A 146 2.18 12.56 20.16
N VAL A 147 1.56 13.55 20.81
CA VAL A 147 1.38 14.90 20.27
C VAL A 147 1.72 15.96 21.33
N GLU A 148 2.77 15.73 22.12
CA GLU A 148 3.43 16.85 22.80
C GLU A 148 4.48 17.41 21.84
N LEU A 149 4.00 18.07 20.77
CA LEU A 149 4.81 19.09 20.12
C LEU A 149 5.11 20.17 21.17
N PRO A 150 6.29 20.82 21.15
CA PRO A 150 6.63 21.84 22.13
C PRO A 150 5.49 22.85 22.27
N ALA A 151 5.20 23.23 23.52
CA ALA A 151 3.98 23.92 23.96
C ALA A 151 3.57 25.20 23.20
N GLN A 152 4.39 25.69 22.26
CA GLN A 152 4.07 26.79 21.35
C GLN A 152 3.35 26.36 20.06
N MET A 153 3.32 25.07 19.71
CA MET A 153 2.61 24.55 18.53
C MET A 153 1.54 23.53 18.94
N THR A 154 0.40 24.05 19.41
CA THR A 154 -0.87 23.31 19.49
C THR A 154 -1.42 22.97 18.10
N VAL A 155 -0.64 22.27 17.26
CA VAL A 155 -1.17 21.47 16.15
C VAL A 155 -1.73 20.19 16.80
N ASN A 156 -2.76 20.44 17.60
CA ASN A 156 -3.41 19.53 18.52
C ASN A 156 -4.02 18.38 17.69
N SER A 157 -3.92 17.15 18.19
CA SER A 157 -4.51 15.90 17.69
C SER A 157 -5.71 15.99 16.70
N THR A 158 -6.59 16.97 16.87
CA THR A 158 -7.66 17.39 15.94
C THR A 158 -7.26 17.47 14.46
N TYR A 159 -6.11 18.07 14.11
CA TYR A 159 -5.72 18.18 12.69
C TYR A 159 -5.37 16.82 12.07
N LEU A 160 -4.73 15.94 12.85
CA LEU A 160 -4.42 14.57 12.43
C LEU A 160 -5.69 13.73 12.27
N ILE A 161 -6.66 13.88 13.19
CA ILE A 161 -7.97 13.25 13.07
C ILE A 161 -8.70 13.75 11.82
N GLY A 162 -8.72 15.07 11.58
CA GLY A 162 -9.30 15.67 10.39
C GLY A 162 -8.64 15.16 9.11
N TYR A 163 -7.31 15.04 9.10
CA TYR A 163 -6.57 14.43 8.00
C TYR A 163 -6.97 12.97 7.76
N LEU A 164 -7.05 12.13 8.80
CA LEU A 164 -7.45 10.72 8.66
C LEU A 164 -8.89 10.58 8.12
N LEU A 165 -9.81 11.42 8.60
CA LEU A 165 -11.18 11.47 8.08
C LEU A 165 -11.23 11.93 6.62
N PHE A 166 -10.45 12.95 6.27
CA PHE A 166 -10.31 13.42 4.89
C PHE A 166 -9.80 12.30 3.98
N CYS A 167 -8.84 11.48 4.43
CA CYS A 167 -8.32 10.37 3.64
C CYS A 167 -9.39 9.30 3.37
N ILE A 168 -10.23 8.98 4.37
CA ILE A 168 -11.35 8.05 4.19
C ILE A 168 -12.36 8.63 3.19
N ALA A 169 -12.72 9.92 3.32
CA ALA A 169 -13.65 10.58 2.43
C ALA A 169 -13.12 10.67 0.99
N ALA A 170 -11.85 11.02 0.82
CA ALA A 170 -11.18 11.05 -0.48
C ALA A 170 -11.11 9.66 -1.10
N ALA A 171 -10.74 8.63 -0.34
CA ALA A 171 -10.73 7.24 -0.82
C ALA A 171 -12.12 6.77 -1.27
N TYR A 172 -13.18 7.15 -0.53
CA TYR A 172 -14.55 6.87 -0.92
C TYR A 172 -14.91 7.58 -2.24
N TYR A 173 -14.62 8.87 -2.36
CA TYR A 173 -14.87 9.67 -3.55
C TYR A 173 -14.19 9.09 -4.79
N PHE A 174 -12.88 8.86 -4.73
CA PHE A 174 -12.11 8.36 -5.89
C PHE A 174 -12.53 6.95 -6.31
N ILE A 175 -12.80 6.04 -5.36
CA ILE A 175 -13.10 4.64 -5.68
C ILE A 175 -14.54 4.43 -6.16
N PHE A 176 -15.51 5.15 -5.58
CA PHE A 176 -16.93 4.88 -5.83
C PHE A 176 -17.60 5.92 -6.75
N ILE A 177 -17.21 7.18 -6.68
CA ILE A 177 -17.83 8.26 -7.46
C ILE A 177 -17.06 8.44 -8.76
N GLU A 178 -15.79 8.82 -8.69
CA GLU A 178 -14.99 9.15 -9.88
C GLU A 178 -14.81 7.94 -10.81
N LYS A 179 -14.59 6.75 -10.23
CA LYS A 179 -14.53 5.51 -11.02
C LYS A 179 -15.82 5.24 -11.79
N LYS A 180 -16.98 5.50 -11.19
CA LYS A 180 -18.28 5.27 -11.84
C LYS A 180 -18.49 6.25 -13.01
N GLU A 181 -18.15 7.52 -12.81
CA GLU A 181 -18.21 8.54 -13.86
C GLU A 181 -17.26 8.19 -15.04
N SER A 182 -16.04 7.73 -14.75
CA SER A 182 -15.08 7.34 -15.80
C SER A 182 -15.57 6.18 -16.68
N ILE A 183 -16.27 5.20 -16.08
CA ILE A 183 -16.86 4.05 -16.79
C ILE A 183 -18.08 4.50 -17.61
N GLN A 184 -18.92 5.38 -17.07
CA GLN A 184 -20.08 5.88 -17.80
C GLN A 184 -19.67 6.72 -19.01
N ASN A 185 -18.69 7.61 -18.86
CA ASN A 185 -18.20 8.45 -19.95
C ASN A 185 -17.53 7.65 -21.07
N THR A 186 -16.82 6.55 -20.75
CA THR A 186 -16.23 5.67 -21.77
C THR A 186 -17.30 4.90 -22.55
N VAL A 187 -18.37 4.45 -21.89
CA VAL A 187 -19.48 3.72 -22.55
C VAL A 187 -20.32 4.64 -23.44
N VAL A 188 -20.51 5.91 -23.08
CA VAL A 188 -21.28 6.90 -23.87
C VAL A 188 -20.49 7.42 -25.07
N SER A 189 -19.16 7.36 -25.03
CA SER A 189 -18.27 7.78 -26.13
C SER A 189 -17.99 6.70 -27.19
N GLN A 190 -18.58 5.51 -27.05
CA GLN A 190 -18.48 4.38 -27.99
C GLN A 190 -19.81 4.15 -28.70
#